data_AF-A0A951WKP1-F1
#
_entry.id   AF-A0A951WKP1-F1
#
_cell.length_a   1.000
_cell.length_b   1.000
_cell.length_c   1.000
_cell.angle_alpha   90.00
_cell.angle_beta   90.00
_cell.angle_gamma   90.00
#
_symmetry.space_group_name_H-M   'P 1'
#
loop_
_entity.id
_entity.type
_entity.pdbx_description
1 polymer ?
#
loop_
_entity_poly.entity_id
_entity_poly.type
_entity_poly.pdbx_seq_one_letter_code
_entity_poly.pdbx_strand_id
1 'polypeptide(L)'
;MQEIYKCFSSYDCVISAGGLTASELMLTQTPSILYATVPHQISRCEYFHSQGWCLYEPSLESTDFNRCLAALADLDTANWDQSGTRAVSKKIKSLLF
;
A
#
# COMPACT_ATOMS: atom_id res chain seq x y z
N MET A 1 14.06 12.33 8.95
CA MET A 1 12.63 12.05 8.73
C MET A 1 12.17 12.42 7.32
N GLN A 2 12.54 13.57 6.75
CA GLN A 2 12.12 13.94 5.38
C GLN A 2 12.67 13.05 4.26
N GLU A 3 13.87 12.45 4.43
CA GLU A 3 14.50 11.63 3.38
C GLU A 3 13.78 10.29 3.14
N ILE A 4 13.24 9.65 4.18
CA ILE A 4 12.55 8.36 4.01
C ILE A 4 11.20 8.53 3.29
N TYR A 5 10.53 9.67 3.48
CA TYR A 5 9.29 9.98 2.77
C TYR A 5 9.51 10.26 1.29
N LYS A 6 10.63 10.93 0.95
CA LYS A 6 11.06 11.08 -0.45
C LYS A 6 11.41 9.73 -1.08
N CYS A 7 12.05 8.85 -0.30
CA CYS A 7 12.34 7.50 -0.75
C CYS A 7 11.04 6.75 -1.09
N PHE A 8 10.04 6.73 -0.21
CA PHE A 8 8.76 6.06 -0.49
C PHE A 8 8.05 6.62 -1.72
N SER A 9 7.90 7.95 -1.82
CA SER A 9 7.18 8.57 -2.94
C SER A 9 7.88 8.41 -4.30
N SER A 10 9.18 8.11 -4.32
CA SER A 10 9.91 7.79 -5.55
C SER A 10 9.58 6.42 -6.15
N TYR A 11 8.97 5.51 -5.38
CA TYR A 11 8.54 4.20 -5.86
C TYR A 11 7.09 4.20 -6.32
N ASP A 12 6.77 3.33 -7.29
CA ASP A 12 5.40 3.11 -7.76
C ASP A 12 4.59 2.22 -6.82
N CYS A 13 5.24 1.30 -6.12
CA CYS A 13 4.68 0.47 -5.08
C CYS A 13 5.76 0.09 -4.08
N VAL A 14 5.42 0.03 -2.78
CA VAL A 14 6.32 -0.42 -1.71
C VAL A 14 5.77 -1.66 -1.02
N ILE A 15 6.63 -2.66 -0.81
CA ILE A 15 6.33 -3.83 0.01
C ILE A 15 6.95 -3.61 1.39
N SER A 16 6.16 -3.72 2.46
CA SER A 16 6.66 -3.46 3.81
C SER A 16 5.90 -4.18 4.92
N ALA A 17 6.45 -4.15 6.13
CA ALA A 17 5.80 -4.62 7.34
C ALA A 17 4.72 -3.63 7.83
N GLY A 18 3.66 -4.17 8.43
CA GLY A 18 2.50 -3.44 8.96
C GLY A 18 2.72 -2.64 10.22
N GLY A 19 3.96 -2.21 10.50
CA GLY A 19 4.33 -1.42 11.67
C GLY A 19 4.05 0.07 11.49
N LEU A 20 4.96 0.93 11.97
CA LEU A 20 4.89 2.37 11.75
C LEU A 20 5.01 2.74 10.27
N THR A 21 5.76 1.95 9.50
CA THR A 21 5.94 2.16 8.06
C THR A 21 4.62 2.18 7.29
N ALA A 22 3.62 1.41 7.74
CA ALA A 22 2.29 1.47 7.16
C ALA A 22 1.71 2.90 7.21
N SER A 23 1.81 3.59 8.36
CA SER A 23 1.36 4.99 8.50
C SER A 23 2.20 5.97 7.66
N GLU A 24 3.49 5.73 7.52
CA GLU A 24 4.38 6.56 6.69
C GLU A 24 4.03 6.44 5.19
N LEU A 25 3.69 5.23 4.74
CA LEU A 25 3.23 4.96 3.38
C LEU A 25 1.86 5.60 3.12
N MET A 26 0.97 5.61 4.12
CA MET A 26 -0.30 6.36 4.05
C MET A 26 -0.06 7.86 3.93
N LEU A 27 0.80 8.44 4.76
CA LEU A 27 1.11 9.87 4.76
C LEU A 27 1.73 10.32 3.42
N THR A 28 2.55 9.47 2.82
CA THR A 28 3.18 9.73 1.51
C THR A 28 2.30 9.35 0.32
N GLN A 29 1.13 8.76 0.59
CA GLN A 29 0.21 8.23 -0.42
C GLN A 29 0.89 7.26 -1.39
N THR A 30 1.86 6.51 -0.86
CA THR A 30 2.63 5.55 -1.63
C THR A 30 1.85 4.24 -1.69
N PRO A 31 1.53 3.72 -2.89
CA PRO A 31 0.86 2.44 -3.02
C PRO A 31 1.67 1.34 -2.33
N SER A 32 1.01 0.43 -1.63
CA SER A 32 1.76 -0.55 -0.84
C SER A 32 1.07 -1.89 -0.65
N ILE A 33 1.90 -2.91 -0.51
CA ILE A 33 1.53 -4.24 -0.03
C ILE A 33 2.11 -4.38 1.37
N LEU A 34 1.24 -4.53 2.36
CA LEU A 34 1.62 -4.69 3.75
C LEU A 34 1.58 -6.16 4.15
N TYR A 35 2.51 -6.53 5.03
CA TYR A 35 2.57 -7.84 5.67
C TYR A 35 2.62 -7.67 7.18
N ALA A 36 1.89 -8.48 7.92
CA ALA A 36 2.05 -8.55 9.37
C ALA A 36 3.22 -9.49 9.69
N THR A 37 4.36 -8.96 10.13
CA THR A 37 5.50 -9.78 10.55
C THR A 37 5.38 -10.27 11.99
N VAL A 38 4.45 -9.68 12.75
CA VAL A 38 4.13 -10.02 14.14
C VAL A 38 2.62 -9.85 14.38
N PRO A 39 2.01 -10.60 15.32
CA PRO A 39 0.55 -10.67 15.46
C PRO A 39 -0.15 -9.32 15.69
N HIS A 40 0.47 -8.39 16.42
CA HIS A 40 -0.15 -7.09 16.71
C HIS A 40 -0.21 -6.14 15.50
N GLN A 41 0.43 -6.48 14.38
CA GLN A 41 0.33 -5.71 13.14
C GLN A 41 -0.90 -6.09 12.31
N ILE A 42 -1.50 -7.26 12.55
CA ILE A 42 -2.61 -7.81 11.74
C ILE A 42 -3.77 -6.81 11.68
N SER A 43 -4.27 -6.37 12.83
CA SER A 43 -5.41 -5.45 12.90
C SER A 43 -5.15 -4.11 12.21
N ARG A 44 -3.89 -3.65 12.20
CA ARG A 44 -3.49 -2.43 11.48
C ARG A 44 -3.48 -2.64 9.97
N CYS A 45 -2.92 -3.75 9.50
CA CYS A 45 -2.94 -4.10 8.08
C CYS A 45 -4.38 -4.28 7.58
N GLU A 46 -5.22 -5.01 8.32
CA GLU A 46 -6.63 -5.21 8.01
C GLU A 46 -7.39 -3.88 7.97
N TYR A 47 -7.13 -3.00 8.93
CA TYR A 47 -7.72 -1.66 8.94
C TYR A 47 -7.36 -0.88 7.68
N PHE A 48 -6.07 -0.69 7.36
CA PHE A 48 -5.68 0.08 6.17
C PHE A 48 -6.11 -0.58 4.85
N HIS A 49 -6.15 -1.91 4.80
CA HIS A 49 -6.69 -2.64 3.66
C HIS A 49 -8.20 -2.40 3.48
N SER A 50 -8.97 -2.47 4.58
CA SER A 50 -10.43 -2.21 4.56
C SER A 50 -10.78 -0.79 4.14
N GLN A 51 -9.88 0.17 4.34
CA GLN A 51 -10.04 1.55 3.87
C GLN A 51 -9.70 1.72 2.39
N GLY A 52 -9.18 0.67 1.73
CA GLY A 52 -8.74 0.72 0.33
C GLY A 52 -7.40 1.42 0.14
N TRP A 53 -6.61 1.63 1.21
CA TRP A 53 -5.38 2.41 1.10
C TRP A 53 -4.14 1.59 0.71
N CYS A 54 -4.17 0.29 0.99
CA CYS A 54 -3.12 -0.65 0.67
C CYS A 54 -3.71 -2.05 0.42
N LEU A 55 -2.89 -2.96 -0.10
CA LEU A 55 -3.20 -4.38 -0.05
C LEU A 55 -2.60 -4.97 1.23
N TYR A 56 -3.36 -5.75 1.98
CA TYR A 56 -2.81 -6.61 3.02
C TYR A 56 -2.66 -8.04 2.46
N GLU A 57 -1.45 -8.59 2.55
CA GLU A 57 -1.18 -9.99 2.25
C GLU A 57 -0.68 -10.70 3.53
N PRO A 58 -1.36 -11.76 3.98
CA PRO A 58 -1.03 -12.43 5.25
C PRO A 58 0.26 -13.27 5.19
N SER A 59 0.76 -13.65 4.00
CA SER A 59 1.93 -14.52 3.85
C SER A 59 2.81 -14.09 2.69
N LEU A 60 4.11 -13.92 2.92
CA LEU A 60 5.11 -13.63 1.87
C LEU A 60 5.45 -14.85 1.00
N GLU A 61 5.41 -16.06 1.57
CA GLU A 61 5.90 -17.28 0.90
C GLU A 61 5.03 -17.71 -0.28
N SER A 62 3.74 -17.38 -0.21
CA SER A 62 2.73 -17.73 -1.21
C SER A 62 2.28 -16.53 -2.05
N THR A 63 2.95 -15.38 -1.93
CA THR A 63 2.54 -14.15 -2.63
C THR A 63 2.78 -14.26 -4.13
N ASP A 64 1.71 -14.13 -4.92
CA ASP A 64 1.81 -13.72 -6.32
C ASP A 64 1.80 -12.19 -6.41
N PHE A 65 2.97 -11.60 -6.64
CA PHE A 65 3.12 -10.14 -6.71
C PHE A 65 2.38 -9.52 -7.89
N ASN A 66 2.22 -10.22 -9.02
CA ASN A 66 1.48 -9.69 -10.16
C ASN A 66 -0.01 -9.60 -9.83
N ARG A 67 -0.55 -10.64 -9.17
CA ARG A 67 -1.92 -10.62 -8.64
C ARG A 67 -2.10 -9.48 -7.63
N CYS A 68 -1.12 -9.29 -6.74
CA CYS A 68 -1.16 -8.21 -5.75
C CYS A 68 -1.18 -6.83 -6.41
N LEU A 69 -0.33 -6.60 -7.43
CA LEU A 69 -0.30 -5.34 -8.17
C LEU A 69 -1.61 -5.08 -8.91
N ALA A 70 -2.20 -6.11 -9.54
CA ALA A 70 -3.52 -5.99 -10.16
C ALA A 70 -4.61 -5.64 -9.12
N ALA A 71 -4.64 -6.34 -7.99
CA ALA A 71 -5.58 -6.04 -6.90
C ALA A 71 -5.41 -4.61 -6.37
N LEU A 72 -4.16 -4.13 -6.23
CA LEU A 72 -3.85 -2.75 -5.86
C LEU A 72 -4.35 -1.73 -6.89
N ALA A 73 -4.32 -2.05 -8.18
CA ALA A 73 -4.83 -1.18 -9.24
C ALA A 73 -6.36 -1.01 -9.20
N ASP A 74 -7.04 -2.03 -8.63
CA ASP A 74 -8.49 -2.16 -8.53
C ASP A 74 -9.07 -1.71 -7.18
N LEU A 75 -8.23 -1.38 -6.19
CA LEU A 75 -8.71 -0.89 -4.89
C LEU A 75 -9.60 0.36 -5.08
N ASP A 76 -10.80 0.32 -4.48
CA ASP A 76 -11.82 1.34 -4.64
C ASP A 76 -11.40 2.66 -3.97
N THR A 77 -11.06 3.62 -4.82
CA THR A 77 -10.46 4.92 -4.49
C THR A 77 -11.42 5.93 -3.85
N ALA A 78 -12.68 5.57 -3.60
CA ALA A 78 -13.73 6.49 -3.18
C ALA A 78 -13.54 7.09 -1.77
N ASN A 79 -12.78 6.45 -0.87
CA ASN A 79 -12.67 6.86 0.54
C ASN A 79 -11.48 7.78 0.88
N TRP A 80 -10.73 8.24 -0.12
CA TRP A 80 -9.49 9.02 0.08
C TRP A 80 -9.70 10.50 -0.36
N ASP A 81 -10.95 10.92 -0.49
CA ASP A 81 -11.41 12.26 -0.92
C ASP A 81 -11.18 13.39 0.11
N GLN A 82 -10.06 13.39 0.83
CA GLN A 82 -9.61 14.61 1.50
C GLN A 82 -8.14 14.95 1.27
N SER A 83 -7.33 14.14 0.55
CA SER A 83 -5.90 14.49 0.40
C SER A 83 -5.09 14.05 -0.83
N GLY A 84 -5.52 13.23 -1.80
CA GLY A 84 -4.65 13.03 -3.01
C GLY A 84 -4.73 11.72 -3.83
N THR A 85 -5.89 11.06 -3.89
CA THR A 85 -6.04 9.67 -4.35
C THR A 85 -5.84 9.39 -5.84
N ARG A 86 -6.07 10.36 -6.73
CA ARG A 86 -6.14 10.09 -8.19
C ARG A 86 -4.79 9.66 -8.81
N ALA A 87 -3.70 9.76 -8.06
CA ALA A 87 -2.35 9.42 -8.49
C ALA A 87 -2.05 7.90 -8.40
N VAL A 88 -2.56 7.19 -7.40
CA VAL A 88 -2.20 5.78 -7.11
C VAL A 88 -2.66 4.81 -8.21
N SER A 89 -3.95 4.80 -8.54
CA SER A 89 -4.50 3.91 -9.59
C SER A 89 -3.88 4.20 -10.96
N LYS A 90 -3.58 5.47 -11.28
CA LYS A 90 -2.90 5.83 -12.53
C LYS A 90 -1.46 5.32 -12.58
N LYS A 91 -0.69 5.48 -11.49
CA LYS A 91 0.72 5.08 -11.39
C LYS A 91 0.90 3.56 -11.46
N ILE A 92 0.01 2.79 -10.83
CA ILE A 92 0.05 1.32 -10.93
C ILE A 92 -0.46 0.82 -12.28
N LYS A 93 -1.52 1.40 -12.85
CA LYS A 93 -2.02 0.98 -14.16
C LYS A 93 -1.00 1.16 -15.28
N SER A 94 -0.13 2.17 -15.21
CA SER A 94 1.00 2.33 -16.15
C SER A 94 2.14 1.33 -15.99
N LEU A 95 2.13 0.48 -14.95
CA LEU A 95 3.08 -0.62 -14.82
C LEU A 95 2.59 -1.92 -15.47
N LEU A 96 1.29 -2.01 -15.73
CA LEU A 96 0.65 -3.22 -16.25
C LEU A 96 0.47 -3.19 -17.79
N PHE A 97 0.74 -2.05 -18.45
CA PHE A 97 0.65 -1.82 -19.91
C PHE A 97 1.66 -0.77 -20.35
#